data_AF-A0A2X3K381-F1
#
_entry.id   AF-A0A2X3K381-F1
#
_cell.length_a   1.000
_cell.length_b   1.000
_cell.length_c   1.000
_cell.angle_alpha   90.00
_cell.angle_beta   90.00
_cell.angle_gamma   90.00
#
_symmetry.space_group_name_H-M   'P 1'
#
loop_
_entity.id
_entity.type
_entity.pdbx_description
1 polymer ?
#
loop_
_entity_poly.entity_id
_entity_poly.type
_entity_poly.pdbx_seq_one_letter_code
_entity_poly.pdbx_strand_id
1 'polypeptide(L)'
;MAVISNGTAVLGLGNIGALAGKPVMEGKGVLFKKFAGLMYLTLKLNELDPDKFIEVVAALEPTFGGINLEDIKAPECFYIEQKLRERMNIPVFHDDQHGTAIISTAAILKRLARGGEKHLRRADGGFRRGCRSNRLYEPAGSAGSAKT
;
A
#
# COMPACT_ATOMS: atom_id res chain seq x y z
N MET A 1 1.53 0.45 -15.31
CA MET A 1 1.81 0.06 -13.91
C MET A 1 1.93 -1.47 -13.86
N ALA A 2 2.82 -2.01 -13.03
CA ALA A 2 2.85 -3.45 -12.75
C ALA A 2 2.08 -3.75 -11.46
N VAL A 3 1.22 -4.77 -11.48
CA VAL A 3 0.58 -5.34 -10.29
C VAL A 3 1.33 -6.62 -9.96
N ILE A 4 2.10 -6.63 -8.86
CA ILE A 4 3.06 -7.70 -8.53
C ILE A 4 2.69 -8.38 -7.22
N SER A 5 2.70 -9.71 -7.22
CA SER A 5 2.35 -10.53 -6.06
C SER A 5 3.04 -11.90 -6.12
N ASN A 6 3.41 -12.45 -4.97
CA ASN A 6 3.81 -13.87 -4.84
C ASN A 6 2.68 -14.79 -4.37
N GLY A 7 1.49 -14.25 -4.11
CA GLY A 7 0.29 -15.01 -3.73
C GLY A 7 0.35 -15.60 -2.32
N THR A 8 1.17 -15.03 -1.43
CA THR A 8 1.33 -15.51 -0.06
C THR A 8 0.22 -15.05 0.89
N ALA A 9 -0.55 -14.03 0.52
CA ALA A 9 -1.67 -13.53 1.30
C ALA A 9 -2.85 -13.11 0.40
N VAL A 10 -3.37 -14.03 -0.41
CA VAL A 10 -4.45 -13.71 -1.35
C VAL A 10 -5.78 -13.60 -0.62
N LEU A 11 -6.34 -12.40 -0.56
CA LEU A 11 -7.62 -12.14 0.11
C LEU A 11 -7.65 -12.72 1.54
N GLY A 12 -8.72 -13.43 1.91
CA GLY A 12 -8.82 -14.21 3.15
C GLY A 12 -8.36 -15.67 3.02
N LEU A 13 -7.77 -16.07 1.89
CA LEU A 13 -7.41 -17.46 1.60
C LEU A 13 -5.99 -17.81 2.06
N GLY A 14 -5.18 -16.81 2.40
CA GLY A 14 -3.80 -16.99 2.82
C GLY A 14 -2.88 -17.34 1.65
N ASN A 15 -1.90 -18.21 1.91
CA ASN A 15 -0.93 -18.61 0.90
C ASN A 15 -1.51 -19.70 -0.02
N ILE A 16 -2.02 -19.27 -1.18
CA ILE A 16 -2.49 -20.18 -2.24
C ILE A 16 -1.52 -20.24 -3.42
N GLY A 17 -0.40 -19.52 -3.33
CA GLY A 17 0.64 -19.46 -4.34
C GLY A 17 0.35 -18.51 -5.51
N ALA A 18 1.40 -18.25 -6.28
CA ALA A 18 1.43 -17.23 -7.32
C ALA A 18 0.38 -17.48 -8.43
N LEU A 19 0.20 -18.73 -8.85
CA LEU A 19 -0.73 -19.10 -9.93
C LEU A 19 -2.19 -18.94 -9.50
N ALA A 20 -2.57 -19.46 -8.33
CA ALA A 20 -3.96 -19.43 -7.86
C ALA A 20 -4.43 -18.00 -7.55
N GLY A 21 -3.52 -17.09 -7.18
CA GLY A 21 -3.83 -15.66 -7.01
C GLY A 21 -3.92 -14.86 -8.32
N LYS A 22 -3.67 -15.45 -9.50
CA LYS A 22 -3.67 -14.73 -10.79
C LYS A 22 -5.03 -14.09 -11.13
N PRO A 23 -6.18 -14.78 -10.97
CA PRO A 23 -7.49 -14.19 -11.25
C PRO A 23 -7.78 -12.94 -10.40
N VAL A 24 -7.34 -12.93 -9.14
CA VAL A 24 -7.52 -11.78 -8.23
C VAL A 24 -6.75 -10.56 -8.74
N MET A 25 -5.49 -10.73 -9.18
CA MET A 25 -4.70 -9.62 -9.71
C MET A 25 -5.24 -9.09 -11.03
N GLU A 26 -5.74 -9.97 -11.89
CA GLU A 26 -6.37 -9.55 -13.14
C GLU A 26 -7.63 -8.74 -12.87
N GLY A 27 -8.44 -9.16 -11.89
CA GLY A 27 -9.57 -8.40 -11.38
C GLY A 27 -9.16 -7.00 -10.91
N LYS A 28 -8.14 -6.89 -10.03
CA LYS A 28 -7.62 -5.58 -9.58
C LYS A 28 -7.11 -4.72 -10.74
N GLY A 29 -6.43 -5.36 -11.70
CA GLY A 29 -6.01 -4.72 -12.94
C GLY A 29 -7.17 -4.08 -13.71
N VAL A 30 -8.27 -4.82 -13.90
CA VAL A 30 -9.48 -4.30 -14.57
C VAL A 30 -9.99 -3.04 -13.88
N LEU A 31 -9.91 -2.96 -12.55
CA LEU A 31 -10.29 -1.76 -11.79
C LEU A 31 -9.40 -0.57 -12.14
N PHE A 32 -8.07 -0.74 -12.21
CA PHE A 32 -7.16 0.33 -12.64
C PHE A 32 -7.47 0.85 -14.03
N LYS A 33 -7.77 -0.06 -14.98
CA LYS A 33 -8.15 0.34 -16.34
C LYS A 33 -9.50 1.07 -16.36
N LYS A 34 -10.49 0.57 -15.62
CA LYS A 34 -11.86 1.09 -15.64
C LYS A 34 -11.99 2.45 -14.93
N PHE A 35 -11.35 2.62 -13.78
CA PHE A 35 -11.55 3.79 -12.91
C PHE A 35 -10.45 4.84 -13.02
N ALA A 36 -9.23 4.44 -13.37
CA ALA A 36 -8.09 5.37 -13.48
C ALA A 36 -7.56 5.52 -14.91
N GLY A 37 -8.11 4.77 -15.88
CA GLY A 37 -7.62 4.78 -17.26
C GLY A 37 -6.21 4.20 -17.43
N LEU A 38 -5.65 3.59 -16.38
CA LEU A 38 -4.27 3.11 -16.36
C LEU A 38 -4.14 1.78 -17.09
N MET A 39 -3.08 1.64 -17.89
CA MET A 39 -2.68 0.33 -18.39
C MET A 39 -1.90 -0.43 -17.32
N TYR A 40 -2.23 -1.70 -17.17
CA TYR A 40 -1.64 -2.58 -16.17
C TYR A 40 -1.11 -3.87 -16.82
N LEU A 41 -0.08 -4.44 -16.19
CA LEU A 41 0.33 -5.82 -16.40
C LEU A 41 0.39 -6.52 -15.04
N THR A 42 -0.16 -7.73 -14.96
CA THR A 42 -0.11 -8.55 -13.75
C THR A 42 1.10 -9.48 -13.82
N LEU A 43 1.95 -9.42 -12.80
CA LEU A 43 3.14 -10.26 -12.68
C LEU A 43 3.04 -11.10 -11.41
N LYS A 44 3.14 -12.40 -11.59
CA LYS A 44 3.11 -13.38 -10.51
C LYS A 44 4.50 -13.97 -10.35
N LEU A 45 5.13 -13.71 -9.21
CA LEU A 45 6.47 -14.21 -8.90
C LEU A 45 6.34 -15.44 -8.01
N ASN A 46 6.87 -16.57 -8.47
CA ASN A 46 6.99 -17.76 -7.63
C ASN A 46 8.27 -17.68 -6.78
N GLU A 47 8.38 -16.63 -5.96
CA GLU A 47 9.52 -16.37 -5.10
C GLU A 47 9.04 -15.99 -3.70
N LEU A 48 9.56 -16.70 -2.70
CA LEU A 48 9.20 -16.55 -1.29
C LEU A 48 10.32 -15.87 -0.49
N ASP A 49 11.54 -15.85 -1.01
CA ASP A 49 12.64 -15.10 -0.44
C ASP A 49 12.45 -13.60 -0.73
N PRO A 50 12.31 -12.75 0.31
CA PRO A 50 12.06 -11.32 0.13
C PRO A 50 13.16 -10.60 -0.63
N ASP A 51 14.44 -10.95 -0.41
CA ASP A 51 15.57 -10.30 -1.07
C ASP A 51 15.58 -10.62 -2.57
N LYS A 52 15.37 -11.89 -2.94
CA LYS A 52 15.24 -12.28 -4.34
C LYS A 52 14.01 -11.65 -4.99
N PHE A 53 12.89 -11.57 -4.28
CA PHE A 53 11.69 -10.89 -4.77
C PHE A 53 12.01 -9.42 -5.08
N ILE A 54 12.71 -8.72 -4.18
CA ILE A 54 13.15 -7.33 -4.38
C ILE A 54 14.04 -7.21 -5.61
N GLU A 55 15.04 -8.09 -5.78
CA GLU A 55 15.93 -8.07 -6.95
C GLU A 55 15.15 -8.20 -8.26
N VAL A 56 14.21 -9.15 -8.33
CA VAL A 56 13.39 -9.37 -9.53
C VAL A 56 12.52 -8.15 -9.82
N VAL A 57 11.87 -7.58 -8.81
CA VAL A 57 11.01 -6.40 -9.01
C VAL A 57 11.82 -5.16 -9.40
N ALA A 58 12.97 -4.94 -8.76
CA ALA A 58 13.84 -3.82 -9.08
C ALA A 58 14.37 -3.89 -10.52
N ALA A 59 14.68 -5.09 -11.01
CA ALA A 59 15.11 -5.29 -12.39
C ALA A 59 14.04 -4.91 -13.44
N LEU A 60 12.77 -4.85 -13.04
CA LEU A 60 11.65 -4.46 -13.91
C LEU A 60 11.41 -2.94 -13.97
N GLU A 61 12.15 -2.14 -13.20
CA GLU A 61 11.99 -0.68 -13.14
C GLU A 61 11.91 0.01 -14.52
N PRO A 62 12.77 -0.30 -15.51
CA PRO A 62 12.74 0.40 -16.80
C PRO A 62 11.45 0.18 -17.61
N THR A 63 10.68 -0.86 -17.29
CA THR A 63 9.49 -1.26 -18.06
C THR A 63 8.23 -0.53 -17.58
N PHE A 64 8.17 -0.12 -16.32
CA PHE A 64 6.93 0.35 -15.71
C PHE A 64 7.09 1.76 -15.12
N GLY A 65 6.07 2.61 -15.28
CA GLY A 65 6.01 3.90 -14.59
C GLY A 65 5.59 3.82 -13.11
N GLY A 66 5.47 2.63 -12.54
CA GLY A 66 5.06 2.42 -11.15
C GLY A 66 4.73 0.95 -10.83
N ILE A 67 4.93 0.58 -9.57
CA ILE A 67 4.71 -0.77 -9.02
C ILE A 67 3.61 -0.74 -7.96
N ASN A 68 2.64 -1.63 -8.09
CA ASN A 68 1.62 -1.92 -7.10
C ASN A 68 1.84 -3.33 -6.53
N LEU A 69 2.32 -3.42 -5.29
CA LEU A 69 2.49 -4.64 -4.54
C LEU A 69 1.15 -5.11 -3.97
N GLU A 70 0.91 -6.42 -4.04
CA GLU A 70 -0.37 -7.04 -3.69
C GLU A 70 -0.25 -8.41 -3.07
N ASP A 71 -1.13 -8.73 -2.12
CA ASP A 71 -1.29 -10.08 -1.57
C ASP A 71 0.05 -10.72 -1.13
N ILE A 72 0.92 -9.92 -0.51
CA ILE A 72 2.20 -10.36 0.07
C ILE A 72 2.04 -10.40 1.59
N LYS A 73 2.37 -11.53 2.21
CA LYS A 73 2.20 -11.73 3.65
C LYS A 73 3.07 -10.76 4.48
N ALA A 74 2.55 -10.40 5.65
CA ALA A 74 3.35 -9.77 6.69
C ALA A 74 4.24 -10.82 7.41
N PRO A 75 5.41 -10.43 7.97
CA PRO A 75 5.97 -9.08 8.00
C PRO A 75 6.81 -8.71 6.75
N GLU A 76 7.00 -9.63 5.83
CA GLU A 76 7.89 -9.49 4.66
C GLU A 76 7.46 -8.35 3.73
N CYS A 77 6.15 -8.14 3.57
CA CYS A 77 5.61 -7.06 2.74
C CYS A 77 6.11 -5.66 3.13
N PHE A 78 6.35 -5.39 4.42
CA PHE A 78 6.91 -4.12 4.90
C PHE A 78 8.36 -3.94 4.47
N TYR A 79 9.15 -5.00 4.61
CA TYR A 79 10.56 -5.00 4.23
C TYR A 79 10.71 -4.84 2.70
N ILE A 80 9.92 -5.58 1.94
CA ILE A 80 9.89 -5.51 0.46
C ILE A 80 9.53 -4.11 -0.02
N GLU A 81 8.44 -3.52 0.49
CA GLU A 81 8.03 -2.17 0.09
C GLU A 81 9.12 -1.15 0.41
N GLN A 82 9.66 -1.18 1.64
CA GLN A 82 10.69 -0.23 2.06
C GLN A 82 11.92 -0.31 1.14
N LYS A 83 12.41 -1.52 0.86
CA LYS A 83 13.61 -1.71 0.04
C LYS A 83 13.40 -1.31 -1.41
N LEU A 84 12.25 -1.62 -1.99
CA LEU A 84 11.92 -1.20 -3.34
C LEU A 84 11.79 0.32 -3.45
N ARG A 85 11.20 0.98 -2.44
CA ARG A 85 11.13 2.46 -2.38
C ARG A 85 12.49 3.12 -2.22
N GLU A 86 13.42 2.48 -1.51
CA GLU A 86 14.80 2.98 -1.36
C GLU A 86 15.60 2.85 -2.66
N ARG A 87 15.33 1.80 -3.45
CA ARG A 87 16.14 1.44 -4.63
C ARG A 87 15.61 1.99 -5.96
N MET A 88 14.30 2.11 -6.10
CA MET A 88 13.66 2.43 -7.39
C MET A 88 13.33 3.91 -7.50
N ASN A 89 13.42 4.47 -8.71
CA ASN A 89 13.05 5.87 -9.00
C ASN A 89 11.57 6.04 -9.41
N ILE A 90 10.82 4.95 -9.47
CA ILE A 90 9.39 4.94 -9.77
C ILE A 90 8.58 4.72 -8.49
N PRO A 91 7.31 5.19 -8.43
CA PRO A 91 6.48 4.99 -7.26
C PRO A 91 6.21 3.50 -7.01
N VAL A 92 6.43 3.08 -5.77
CA VAL A 92 6.08 1.75 -5.26
C VAL A 92 5.01 1.92 -4.19
N PHE A 93 3.89 1.24 -4.38
CA PHE A 93 2.73 1.31 -3.49
C PHE A 93 2.30 -0.11 -3.11
N HIS A 94 1.89 -0.30 -1.86
CA HIS A 94 1.30 -1.55 -1.41
C HIS A 94 -0.16 -1.32 -1.05
N ASP A 95 -1.09 -1.95 -1.78
CA ASP A 95 -2.53 -1.68 -1.68
C ASP A 95 -3.08 -2.06 -0.30
N ASP A 96 -2.79 -3.28 0.17
CA ASP A 96 -3.30 -3.76 1.46
C ASP A 96 -2.86 -2.88 2.65
N GLN A 97 -1.70 -2.21 2.54
CA GLN A 97 -1.18 -1.32 3.57
C GLN A 97 -1.75 0.09 3.43
N HIS A 98 -1.44 0.76 2.32
CA HIS A 98 -1.74 2.20 2.17
C HIS A 98 -3.14 2.42 1.64
N GLY A 99 -3.63 1.60 0.72
CA GLY A 99 -4.99 1.70 0.17
C GLY A 99 -6.04 1.57 1.26
N THR A 100 -5.91 0.54 2.10
CA THR A 100 -6.77 0.33 3.28
C THR A 100 -6.67 1.49 4.27
N ALA A 101 -5.46 1.99 4.55
CA ALA A 101 -5.27 3.11 5.48
C ALA A 101 -5.90 4.41 4.96
N ILE A 102 -5.75 4.72 3.67
CA ILE A 102 -6.30 5.93 3.04
C ILE A 102 -7.82 5.92 3.13
N ILE A 103 -8.48 4.83 2.70
CA ILE A 103 -9.95 4.78 2.67
C ILE A 103 -10.55 4.75 4.07
N SER A 104 -9.92 4.02 5.00
CA SER A 104 -10.36 3.96 6.40
C SER A 104 -10.25 5.33 7.08
N THR A 105 -9.14 6.02 6.87
CA THR A 105 -8.92 7.37 7.41
C THR A 105 -9.87 8.38 6.79
N ALA A 106 -10.10 8.33 5.48
CA ALA A 106 -11.07 9.20 4.82
C ALA A 106 -12.49 9.02 5.40
N ALA A 107 -12.90 7.77 5.66
CA ALA A 107 -14.20 7.48 6.27
C ALA A 107 -14.30 8.07 7.70
N ILE A 108 -13.26 7.91 8.51
CA ILE A 108 -13.19 8.47 9.87
C ILE A 108 -13.24 10.00 9.83
N LEU A 109 -12.40 10.63 9.02
CA LEU A 109 -12.37 12.10 8.88
C LEU A 109 -13.72 12.65 8.43
N LYS A 110 -14.40 11.98 7.49
CA LYS A 110 -15.74 12.39 7.04
C LYS A 110 -16.77 12.30 8.16
N ARG A 111 -16.71 11.26 9.00
CA ARG A 111 -17.61 11.10 10.15
C ARG A 111 -17.39 12.20 11.19
N LEU A 112 -16.13 12.53 11.45
CA LEU A 112 -15.74 13.56 12.41
C LEU A 112 -16.14 14.96 11.94
N ALA A 113 -15.93 15.28 10.67
CA ALA A 113 -16.35 16.55 10.07
C ALA A 113 -17.87 16.77 10.15
N ARG A 114 -18.67 15.69 10.11
CA ARG A 114 -20.13 15.73 10.29
C ARG A 114 -20.59 15.76 11.76
N GLY A 115 -19.73 15.42 12.72
CA GLY A 115 -20.09 15.18 14.12
C GLY A 115 -19.75 16.31 15.11
N GLY A 116 -19.17 17.42 14.64
CA GLY A 116 -18.68 18.52 15.48
C GLY A 116 -17.33 18.19 16.17
N GLU A 117 -16.47 19.20 16.31
CA GLU A 117 -15.04 19.11 16.70
C GLU A 117 -14.72 18.29 17.97
N LYS A 118 -15.71 18.04 18.85
CA LYS A 118 -15.52 17.34 20.13
C LYS A 118 -15.05 15.88 19.98
N HIS A 119 -15.25 15.25 18.83
CA HIS A 119 -14.84 13.86 18.60
C HIS A 119 -13.43 13.71 17.98
N LEU A 120 -12.86 14.80 17.44
CA LEU A 120 -11.55 14.77 16.75
C LEU A 120 -10.42 14.37 17.71
N ARG A 121 -10.42 14.96 18.93
CA ARG A 121 -9.37 14.75 19.94
C ARG A 121 -9.32 13.33 20.52
N ARG A 122 -10.43 12.59 20.51
CA ARG A 122 -10.48 11.20 21.03
C ARG A 122 -10.02 10.18 19.98
N ALA A 123 -10.30 10.42 18.69
CA ALA A 123 -9.87 9.54 17.61
C ALA A 123 -8.35 9.60 17.39
N ASP A 124 -7.74 10.79 17.48
CA ASP A 124 -6.29 10.97 17.39
C ASP A 124 -5.50 10.12 18.41
N GLY A 125 -6.01 10.00 19.64
CA GLY A 125 -5.35 9.26 20.72
C GLY A 125 -5.46 7.73 20.60
N GLY A 126 -6.46 7.22 19.88
CA GLY A 126 -6.62 5.78 19.62
C GLY A 126 -5.90 5.35 18.34
N PHE A 127 -5.95 6.19 17.31
CA PHE A 127 -5.36 5.93 16.00
C PHE A 127 -3.82 5.89 16.04
N ARG A 128 -3.18 6.82 16.79
CA ARG A 128 -1.71 6.85 17.01
C ARG A 128 -1.13 5.61 17.69
N ARG A 129 -1.96 4.82 18.38
CA ARG A 129 -1.54 3.61 19.12
C ARG A 129 -1.67 2.32 18.31
N GLY A 130 -2.46 2.31 17.22
CA GLY A 130 -2.77 1.11 16.44
C GLY A 130 -2.06 0.99 15.09
N CYS A 131 -1.61 2.09 14.49
CA CYS A 131 -1.02 2.10 13.15
C CYS A 131 0.45 2.55 13.19
N ARG A 132 1.40 1.70 12.75
CA ARG A 132 2.83 2.08 12.60
C ARG A 132 3.07 3.09 11.47
N SER A 133 2.04 3.45 10.70
CA SER A 133 2.08 4.44 9.62
C SER A 133 1.93 5.89 10.11
N ASN A 134 2.37 6.22 11.33
CA ASN A 134 2.28 7.56 11.94
C ASN A 134 2.83 8.71 11.06
N ARG A 135 3.63 8.42 10.03
CA ARG A 135 4.20 9.43 9.12
C ARG A 135 3.18 10.02 8.13
N LEU A 136 2.02 9.37 7.90
CA LEU A 136 0.93 9.93 7.08
C LEU A 136 -0.08 10.78 7.89
N TYR A 137 0.07 10.82 9.22
CA TYR A 137 -0.89 11.43 10.15
C TYR A 137 -0.35 12.66 10.86
N GLU A 138 0.83 13.16 10.48
CA GLU A 138 1.26 14.49 10.89
C GLU A 138 0.48 15.53 10.08
N PRO A 139 -0.31 16.41 10.72
CA PRO A 139 -0.92 17.51 10.02
C PRO A 139 0.19 18.43 9.50
N ALA A 140 0.16 18.75 8.21
CA ALA A 140 0.93 19.83 7.63
C ALA A 140 0.54 21.15 8.34
N GLY A 141 1.24 21.50 9.42
CA GLY A 141 0.83 22.64 10.25
C GLY A 141 1.61 22.92 11.53
N SER A 142 2.71 22.22 11.84
CA SER A 142 3.62 22.61 12.94
C SER A 142 4.85 23.35 12.41
N ALA A 143 4.64 24.43 11.64
CA ALA A 143 5.68 25.45 11.45
C ALA A 143 5.65 26.40 12.66
N GLY A 144 6.83 26.63 13.23
CA GLY A 144 7.02 27.12 14.59
C GLY A 144 6.36 28.47 14.94
N SER A 145 5.82 28.53 16.16
CA SER A 145 5.79 29.78 16.93
C SER A 145 7.17 29.93 17.58
N ALA A 146 8.04 30.68 16.92
CA ALA A 146 9.29 31.14 17.50
C ALA A 146 9.00 32.32 18.44
N LYS A 147 9.68 32.28 19.58
CA LYS A 147 9.79 33.30 20.62
C LYS A 147 9.85 34.73 20.06
N THR A 148 9.06 35.62 20.65
CA THR A 148 9.43 36.99 21.07
C THR A 148 8.56 37.36 22.26
#